data_AF-A0A429Y7I1-F1
#
_entry.id   AF-A0A429Y7I1-F1
#
_cell.length_a   1.000
_cell.length_b   1.000
_cell.length_c   1.000
_cell.angle_alpha   90.00
_cell.angle_beta   90.00
_cell.angle_gamma   90.00
#
_symmetry.space_group_name_H-M   'P 1'
#
loop_
_entity.id
_entity.type
_entity.pdbx_description
1 polymer ?
#
loop_
_entity_poly.entity_id
_entity_poly.type
_entity_poly.pdbx_seq_one_letter_code
_entity_poly.pdbx_strand_id
1 'polypeptide(L)'
;MQKAAKYIGVISGLATITLWAVLNFFNPHSNITGTDTIVISFLMLFLPACLAVISSLTSKQSLMMIAFVWSLPFSLYLVFTPGVFALFGVTCIAYLGCFLLMKLSTNRKI
;
A
#
# COMPACT_ATOMS: atom_id res chain seq x y z
N MET A 1 -10.03 -17.34 -1.58
CA MET A 1 -8.81 -16.67 -1.10
C MET A 1 -8.41 -17.27 0.24
N GLN A 2 -7.12 -17.54 0.44
CA GLN A 2 -6.59 -17.95 1.75
C GLN A 2 -6.82 -16.82 2.77
N LYS A 3 -7.32 -17.16 3.97
CA LYS A 3 -7.60 -16.17 5.03
C LYS A 3 -6.40 -15.26 5.31
N ALA A 4 -5.20 -15.83 5.31
CA ALA A 4 -3.95 -15.09 5.48
C ALA A 4 -3.74 -13.98 4.44
N ALA A 5 -3.95 -14.27 3.14
CA ALA A 5 -3.82 -13.26 2.07
C ALA A 5 -4.79 -12.10 2.31
N LYS A 6 -6.05 -12.41 2.66
CA LYS A 6 -7.07 -11.37 2.95
C LYS A 6 -6.62 -10.45 4.08
N TYR A 7 -6.18 -11.01 5.21
CA TYR A 7 -5.76 -10.22 6.36
C TYR A 7 -4.51 -9.39 6.05
N ILE A 8 -3.50 -9.97 5.41
CA ILE A 8 -2.27 -9.25 5.04
C ILE A 8 -2.58 -8.05 4.16
N GLY A 9 -3.41 -8.21 3.12
CA GLY A 9 -3.73 -7.12 2.20
C GLY A 9 -4.61 -6.04 2.81
N VAL A 10 -5.55 -6.39 3.70
CA VAL A 10 -6.35 -5.39 4.43
C VAL A 10 -5.49 -4.63 5.44
N ILE A 11 -4.69 -5.33 6.24
CA ILE A 11 -3.83 -4.72 7.28
C ILE A 11 -2.80 -3.80 6.63
N SER A 12 -2.13 -4.24 5.57
CA SER A 12 -1.18 -3.40 4.84
C SER A 12 -1.83 -2.20 4.16
N GLY A 13 -3.05 -2.36 3.63
CA GLY A 13 -3.84 -1.26 3.08
C GLY A 13 -4.16 -0.20 4.13
N LEU A 14 -4.71 -0.62 5.27
CA LEU A 14 -5.04 0.27 6.38
C LEU A 14 -3.79 0.93 6.98
N ALA A 15 -2.70 0.18 7.15
CA ALA A 15 -1.43 0.71 7.64
C ALA A 15 -0.87 1.79 6.71
N THR A 16 -0.91 1.59 5.39
CA THR A 16 -0.50 2.61 4.41
C THR A 16 -1.37 3.86 4.47
N ILE A 17 -2.69 3.71 4.65
CA ILE A 17 -3.63 4.84 4.82
C ILE A 17 -3.28 5.63 6.09
N THR A 18 -3.04 4.94 7.20
CA THR A 18 -2.63 5.56 8.46
C THR A 18 -1.28 6.27 8.33
N LEU A 19 -0.27 5.62 7.72
CA LEU A 19 1.03 6.21 7.46
C LEU A 19 0.93 7.45 6.55
N TRP A 20 0.03 7.43 5.56
CA TRP A 20 -0.22 8.57 4.69
C TRP A 20 -0.80 9.77 5.44
N ALA A 21 -1.72 9.53 6.39
CA ALA A 21 -2.23 10.58 7.26
C ALA A 21 -1.10 11.15 8.16
N VAL A 22 -0.25 10.28 8.73
CA VAL A 22 0.91 10.71 9.53
C VAL A 22 1.89 11.53 8.69
N LEU A 23 2.19 11.09 7.45
CA LEU A 23 3.10 11.76 6.53
C LEU A 23 2.68 13.19 6.19
N ASN A 24 1.37 13.43 6.02
CA ASN A 24 0.87 14.73 5.58
C ASN A 24 0.56 15.67 6.76
N PHE A 25 -0.05 15.16 7.84
CA PHE A 25 -0.58 16.01 8.92
C PHE A 25 0.29 16.05 10.19
N PHE A 26 1.15 15.06 10.40
CA PHE A 26 1.95 14.94 11.64
C PHE A 26 3.46 15.04 11.39
N ASN A 27 3.89 15.23 10.15
CA ASN A 27 5.28 15.40 9.80
C ASN A 27 5.72 16.85 10.01
N PRO A 28 6.67 17.16 10.93
CA PRO A 28 7.17 18.52 11.12
C PRO A 28 7.87 19.08 9.87
N HIS A 29 8.31 18.19 8.97
CA HIS A 29 8.98 18.52 7.72
C HIS A 29 8.02 18.56 6.52
N SER A 30 6.74 18.20 6.68
CA SER A 30 5.78 18.51 5.63
C SER A 30 5.62 20.03 5.65
N ASN A 31 6.03 20.68 4.56
CA ASN A 31 5.70 22.10 4.40
C ASN A 31 4.17 22.15 4.36
N ILE A 32 3.56 22.66 5.43
CA ILE A 32 2.12 22.66 5.77
C ILE A 32 1.24 23.36 4.70
N THR A 33 1.80 23.73 3.55
CA THR A 33 1.20 24.64 2.56
C THR A 33 1.31 24.20 1.09
N GLY A 34 1.97 23.09 0.77
CA GLY A 34 2.03 22.60 -0.63
C GLY A 34 0.87 21.67 -0.97
N THR A 35 -0.25 22.20 -1.49
CA THR A 35 -1.40 21.39 -1.96
C THR A 35 -0.97 20.29 -2.93
N ASP A 36 0.05 20.56 -3.75
CA ASP A 36 0.61 19.62 -4.73
C ASP A 36 1.18 18.36 -4.07
N THR A 37 1.88 18.48 -2.95
CA THR A 37 2.49 17.34 -2.24
C THR A 37 1.44 16.40 -1.67
N ILE A 38 0.35 16.96 -1.13
CA ILE A 38 -0.78 16.17 -0.61
C ILE A 38 -1.47 15.44 -1.76
N VAL A 39 -1.71 16.12 -2.88
CA VAL A 39 -2.36 15.53 -4.06
C VAL A 39 -1.50 14.41 -4.65
N ILE A 40 -0.19 14.63 -4.83
CA ILE A 40 0.71 13.62 -5.38
C ILE A 40 0.80 12.41 -4.44
N SER A 41 1.00 12.62 -3.14
CA SER A 41 1.08 11.52 -2.18
C SER A 41 -0.25 10.77 -2.03
N PHE A 42 -1.38 11.46 -2.15
CA PHE A 42 -2.71 10.84 -2.20
C PHE A 42 -2.84 9.90 -3.40
N LEU A 43 -2.47 10.36 -4.60
CA LEU A 43 -2.53 9.56 -5.81
C LEU A 43 -1.56 8.37 -5.79
N MET A 44 -0.38 8.54 -5.20
CA MET A 44 0.69 7.53 -5.24
C MET A 44 0.70 6.56 -4.05
N LEU A 45 0.07 6.90 -2.92
CA LEU A 45 0.07 6.05 -1.72
C LEU A 45 -1.34 5.70 -1.24
N PHE A 46 -2.21 6.70 -1.11
CA PHE A 46 -3.56 6.49 -0.57
C PHE A 46 -4.45 5.71 -1.54
N LEU A 47 -4.51 6.15 -2.81
CA LEU A 47 -5.31 5.49 -3.84
C LEU A 47 -4.92 4.01 -4.05
N PRO A 48 -3.63 3.65 -4.24
CA PRO A 48 -3.24 2.24 -4.33
C PRO A 48 -3.52 1.46 -3.04
N ALA A 49 -3.44 2.09 -1.85
CA ALA A 49 -3.84 1.42 -0.60
C ALA A 49 -5.33 1.06 -0.57
N CYS A 50 -6.20 1.95 -1.04
CA CYS A 50 -7.62 1.65 -1.23
C CYS A 50 -7.83 0.49 -2.21
N LEU A 51 -7.09 0.47 -3.34
CA LEU A 51 -7.11 -0.64 -4.28
C LEU A 51 -6.66 -1.95 -3.63
N ALA A 52 -5.63 -1.94 -2.78
CA ALA A 52 -5.16 -3.12 -2.05
C ALA A 52 -6.24 -3.68 -1.10
N VAL A 53 -6.96 -2.81 -0.39
CA VAL A 53 -8.10 -3.21 0.46
C VAL A 53 -9.21 -3.82 -0.38
N ILE A 54 -9.66 -3.12 -1.44
CA ILE A 54 -10.73 -3.60 -2.34
C ILE A 54 -10.33 -4.94 -2.98
N SER A 55 -9.09 -5.05 -3.44
CA SER A 55 -8.54 -6.29 -3.99
C SER A 55 -8.61 -7.44 -3.00
N SER A 56 -8.28 -7.17 -1.73
CA SER A 56 -8.30 -8.18 -0.66
C SER A 56 -9.73 -8.62 -0.33
N LEU A 57 -10.69 -7.70 -0.35
CA LEU A 57 -12.10 -8.00 -0.10
C LEU A 57 -12.75 -8.77 -1.27
N THR A 58 -12.42 -8.40 -2.51
CA THR A 58 -12.97 -8.99 -3.75
C THR A 58 -12.18 -10.18 -4.27
N SER A 59 -11.03 -10.49 -3.68
CA SER A 59 -10.08 -11.51 -4.16
C SER A 59 -9.58 -11.32 -5.59
N LYS A 60 -9.60 -10.09 -6.11
CA LYS A 60 -9.19 -9.76 -7.48
C LYS A 60 -7.68 -9.53 -7.56
N GLN A 61 -6.91 -10.58 -7.85
CA GLN A 61 -5.43 -10.53 -7.91
C GLN A 61 -4.85 -9.41 -8.79
N SER A 62 -5.51 -9.05 -9.89
CA SER A 62 -5.06 -7.98 -10.79
C SER A 62 -5.05 -6.61 -10.10
N LEU A 63 -6.04 -6.34 -9.24
CA LEU A 63 -6.10 -5.09 -8.47
C LEU A 63 -4.96 -5.00 -7.45
N MET A 64 -4.59 -6.11 -6.79
CA MET A 64 -3.44 -6.13 -5.87
C MET A 64 -2.13 -5.84 -6.61
N MET A 65 -1.96 -6.42 -7.80
CA MET A 65 -0.77 -6.17 -8.61
C MET A 65 -0.68 -4.70 -9.06
N ILE A 66 -1.81 -4.13 -9.49
CA ILE A 66 -1.89 -2.70 -9.83
C ILE A 66 -1.53 -1.85 -8.61
N ALA A 67 -2.11 -2.13 -7.44
CA ALA A 67 -1.81 -1.41 -6.21
C ALA A 67 -0.30 -1.45 -5.86
N PHE A 68 0.33 -2.61 -5.99
CA PHE A 68 1.76 -2.78 -5.76
C PHE A 68 2.62 -1.99 -6.75
N VAL A 69 2.42 -2.19 -8.06
CA VAL A 69 3.24 -1.52 -9.10
C VAL A 69 3.05 -0.01 -9.04
N TRP A 70 1.83 0.45 -8.76
CA TRP A 70 1.54 1.88 -8.62
C TRP A 70 2.24 2.48 -7.41
N SER A 71 2.16 1.85 -6.22
CA SER A 71 2.79 2.42 -5.02
C SER A 71 4.30 2.27 -4.98
N LEU A 72 4.88 1.30 -5.71
CA LEU A 72 6.28 0.92 -5.63
C LEU A 72 7.28 2.08 -5.76
N PRO A 73 7.19 2.99 -6.76
CA PRO A 73 8.19 4.05 -6.93
C PRO A 73 8.22 4.99 -5.72
N PHE A 74 7.06 5.35 -5.19
CA PHE A 74 6.92 6.31 -4.09
C PHE A 74 7.21 5.67 -2.73
N SER A 75 6.78 4.41 -2.53
CA SER A 75 7.17 3.62 -1.36
C SER A 75 8.68 3.42 -1.30
N LEU A 76 9.34 3.15 -2.45
CA LEU A 76 10.79 2.99 -2.51
C LEU A 76 11.52 4.31 -2.18
N TYR A 77 11.03 5.44 -2.69
CA TYR A 77 11.55 6.75 -2.31
C TYR A 77 11.50 6.97 -0.79
N LEU A 78 10.37 6.64 -0.14
CA LEU A 78 10.20 6.81 1.30
C LEU A 78 11.01 5.82 2.15
N VAL A 79 11.42 4.67 1.60
CA VAL A 79 12.36 3.75 2.29
C VAL A 79 13.72 4.41 2.52
N PHE A 80 14.16 5.28 1.60
CA PHE A 80 15.41 6.02 1.75
C PHE A 80 15.28 7.26 2.64
N THR A 81 14.07 7.56 3.14
CA THR A 81 13.87 8.62 4.13
C THR A 81 13.94 8.05 5.56
N PRO A 82 14.68 8.68 6.48
CA PRO A 82 14.77 8.22 7.87
C PRO A 82 13.40 8.23 8.58
N GLY A 83 13.23 7.29 9.52
CA GLY A 83 12.09 7.26 10.44
C GLY A 83 10.96 6.32 10.03
N VAL A 84 9.74 6.65 10.49
CA VAL A 84 8.57 5.78 10.34
C VAL A 84 8.09 5.61 8.89
N PHE A 85 8.55 6.46 7.97
CA PHE A 85 8.15 6.41 6.56
C PHE A 85 8.79 5.25 5.79
N ALA A 86 9.88 4.65 6.30
CA ALA A 86 10.39 3.40 5.74
C ALA A 86 9.39 2.25 5.81
N LEU A 87 8.38 2.34 6.70
CA LEU A 87 7.28 1.37 6.78
C LEU A 87 6.41 1.33 5.52
N PHE A 88 6.41 2.36 4.67
CA PHE A 88 5.76 2.31 3.35
C PHE A 88 6.38 1.25 2.43
N GLY A 89 7.67 0.95 2.60
CA GLY A 89 8.32 -0.18 1.91
C GLY A 89 7.82 -1.52 2.44
N VAL A 90 7.67 -1.65 3.76
CA VAL A 90 7.16 -2.87 4.40
C VAL A 90 5.73 -3.16 3.96
N THR A 91 4.85 -2.15 3.92
CA THR A 91 3.48 -2.33 3.44
C THR A 91 3.42 -2.63 1.94
N CYS A 92 4.30 -2.04 1.13
CA CYS A 92 4.44 -2.35 -0.30
C CYS A 92 4.88 -3.81 -0.53
N ILE A 93 5.88 -4.31 0.22
CA ILE A 93 6.28 -5.72 0.19
C ILE A 93 5.13 -6.62 0.63
N ALA A 94 4.34 -6.20 1.62
CA ALA A 94 3.14 -6.94 2.04
C ALA A 94 2.07 -7.03 0.93
N TYR A 95 1.93 -6.02 0.06
CA TYR A 95 1.07 -6.13 -1.14
C TYR A 95 1.56 -7.22 -2.08
N LEU A 96 2.87 -7.28 -2.34
CA LEU A 96 3.47 -8.34 -3.16
C LEU A 96 3.26 -9.72 -2.53
N GLY A 97 3.50 -9.86 -1.22
CA GLY A 97 3.26 -11.09 -0.48
C GLY A 97 1.79 -11.53 -0.55
N CYS A 98 0.86 -10.58 -0.39
CA CYS A 98 -0.56 -10.84 -0.56
C CYS A 98 -0.89 -11.33 -1.97
N PHE A 99 -0.40 -10.65 -3.01
CA PHE A 99 -0.57 -11.07 -4.41
C PHE A 99 -0.06 -12.49 -4.66
N LEU A 100 1.14 -12.83 -4.19
CA LEU A 100 1.71 -14.18 -4.33
C LEU A 100 0.83 -15.24 -3.66
N LEU A 101 0.33 -14.97 -2.45
CA LEU A 101 -0.60 -15.87 -1.76
C LEU A 101 -1.95 -16.00 -2.50
N MET A 102 -2.47 -14.92 -3.09
CA MET A 102 -3.66 -14.98 -3.94
C MET A 102 -3.41 -15.88 -5.16
N LYS A 103 -2.28 -15.71 -5.85
CA LYS A 103 -1.90 -16.48 -7.03
C LYS A 103 -1.72 -17.97 -6.71
N LEU A 104 -1.02 -18.30 -5.63
CA LEU A 104 -0.88 -19.67 -5.13
C LEU A 104 -2.23 -20.31 -4.81
N SER A 105 -3.14 -19.55 -4.18
CA SER A 105 -4.49 -20.04 -3.88
C SER A 105 -5.33 -20.29 -5.13
N THR A 106 -5.13 -19.53 -6.20
CA THR A 106 -5.86 -19.71 -7.48
C THR A 106 -5.35 -20.95 -8.21
N ASN A 107 -4.03 -21.15 -8.28
CA ASN A 107 -3.43 -22.31 -8.93
C ASN A 107 -3.79 -23.65 -8.25
N ARG A 108 -4.11 -23.66 -6.94
CA ARG A 108 -4.60 -24.87 -6.24
C ARG A 108 -6.05 -25.25 -6.55
N LYS A 109 -6.80 -24.38 -7.23
CA LYS A 109 -8.22 -24.63 -7.59
C LYS A 109 -8.41 -25.13 -9.02
N ILE A 110 -7.34 -25.14 -9.82
CA ILE A 110 -7.27 -25.69 -11.17
C ILE A 110 -6.70 -27.11 -11.03
#